data_AF-A0A960XTJ5-F1
#
_entry.id   AF-A0A960XTJ5-F1
#
_cell.length_a   1.000
_cell.length_b   1.000
_cell.length_c   1.000
_cell.angle_alpha   90.00
_cell.angle_beta   90.00
_cell.angle_gamma   90.00
#
_symmetry.space_group_name_H-M   'P 1'
#
loop_
_entity.id
_entity.type
_entity.pdbx_description
1 polymer ?
#
loop_
_entity_poly.entity_id
_entity_poly.type
_entity_poly.pdbx_seq_one_letter_code
_entity_poly.pdbx_strand_id
1 'polypeptide(L)'
;TFGEAIGIELVDGDFTEFRDFTVIGGGIGALVDEDTNDALFEDITFQSPGSIGVEVGDDVQNLVLRNLTVTDAGEYGFVFVGTSGHAFDLDAENLVATGSGLDGLYVSGFGNVELDGGVFSNNGRHGIRYSNNLSSPGSPWTNLLIEDNLQHGISNAADLTLEDSIIRNNGGNGIDGVLIAVTVRGTTISGHSIGIRSLGGSAVIEDSIIIDNGTGTALPDVTVSGSYLRDNGIGFDGVNHGTISNTVIADSVSAGITSSNQSGTTINLENVTFSFDSGTGVFMNAGTLTIANSIFSWENGVAIQLGGSSTVVSDYNLFNPIGGAYISAVATTMATWRAVTGGDANSFVGDPSFVDAANGDYHLQSTVGAWDENTETFLPSANQSPGIDRGDPGDAVGLEPVTNGNRINLGAYGGTAEASMSPTQFILFNAPLAGSTLIHGDLVEIRWSSFGLTGNVDIELSSTGAAGPFTMLEANTADDGSYFWTVSGALVAGGEYALRIVSVDFPAVEAILATFAVSPPVSDYYINIDSDPNLGDNVYTTATGSDANDGLSAATPMATLGALLAAYDLKPGDRVFIDVG
;
A
#
# COMPACT_ATOMS: atom_id res chain seq x y z
N THR A 1 47.60 1.14 -31.85
CA THR A 1 46.56 1.88 -32.57
C THR A 1 45.87 0.93 -33.53
N PHE A 2 44.97 0.10 -33.01
CA PHE A 2 43.96 -0.62 -33.79
C PHE A 2 42.68 0.21 -33.67
N GLY A 3 42.63 1.36 -34.35
CA GLY A 3 41.35 2.01 -34.59
C GLY A 3 40.73 1.30 -35.79
N GLU A 4 39.45 0.92 -35.68
CA GLU A 4 38.59 0.36 -36.77
C GLU A 4 38.61 -1.16 -37.03
N ALA A 5 39.30 -2.02 -36.28
CA ALA A 5 39.22 -3.47 -36.55
C ALA A 5 37.96 -4.11 -35.94
N ILE A 6 37.06 -4.66 -36.75
CA ILE A 6 35.90 -5.45 -36.33
C ILE A 6 36.33 -6.91 -36.11
N GLY A 7 35.90 -7.54 -35.02
CA GLY A 7 36.20 -8.95 -34.72
C GLY A 7 35.43 -9.93 -35.60
N ILE A 8 34.10 -9.81 -35.62
CA ILE A 8 33.18 -10.53 -36.50
C ILE A 8 32.34 -9.51 -37.26
N GLU A 9 32.31 -9.61 -38.58
CA GLU A 9 31.44 -8.78 -39.42
C GLU A 9 30.54 -9.72 -40.22
N LEU A 10 29.23 -9.66 -39.97
CA LEU A 10 28.19 -10.41 -40.68
C LEU A 10 27.26 -9.41 -41.35
N VAL A 11 27.33 -9.35 -42.69
CA VAL A 11 26.62 -8.41 -43.55
C VAL A 11 26.06 -9.21 -44.72
N ASP A 12 24.77 -9.08 -45.03
CA ASP A 12 24.04 -9.89 -46.03
C ASP A 12 24.22 -11.41 -45.76
N GLY A 13 24.12 -11.76 -44.47
CA GLY A 13 24.39 -13.11 -43.97
C GLY A 13 23.11 -13.90 -43.72
N ASP A 14 22.94 -15.04 -44.38
CA ASP A 14 21.81 -15.93 -44.12
C ASP A 14 22.25 -17.26 -43.48
N PHE A 15 21.48 -17.78 -42.53
CA PHE A 15 21.67 -19.11 -41.93
C PHE A 15 23.09 -19.36 -41.39
N THR A 16 23.67 -18.35 -40.75
CA THR A 16 25.06 -18.39 -40.26
C THR A 16 25.11 -18.55 -38.75
N GLU A 17 26.00 -19.43 -38.26
CA GLU A 17 26.16 -19.69 -36.83
C GLU A 17 27.60 -19.44 -36.36
N PHE A 18 27.75 -18.74 -35.23
CA PHE A 18 29.00 -18.53 -34.51
C PHE A 18 28.89 -19.10 -33.10
N ARG A 19 29.83 -19.98 -32.71
CA ARG A 19 29.75 -20.72 -31.43
C ARG A 19 31.10 -20.97 -30.77
N ASP A 20 31.12 -20.94 -29.43
CA ASP A 20 32.20 -21.49 -28.59
C ASP A 20 33.57 -20.82 -28.73
N PHE A 21 33.65 -19.49 -28.70
CA PHE A 21 34.95 -18.80 -28.75
C PHE A 21 35.00 -17.46 -28.03
N THR A 22 36.21 -16.89 -27.97
CA THR A 22 36.47 -15.57 -27.37
C THR A 22 37.11 -14.64 -28.40
N VAL A 23 36.57 -13.42 -28.50
CA VAL A 23 37.15 -12.30 -29.25
C VAL A 23 37.80 -11.35 -28.24
N ILE A 24 39.06 -10.98 -28.45
CA ILE A 24 39.83 -10.13 -27.52
C ILE A 24 40.29 -8.86 -28.24
N GLY A 25 39.93 -7.70 -27.70
CA GLY A 25 40.27 -6.40 -28.27
C GLY A 25 39.44 -6.06 -29.50
N GLY A 26 40.03 -5.33 -30.45
CA GLY A 26 39.31 -4.77 -31.61
C GLY A 26 38.65 -3.43 -31.30
N GLY A 27 38.05 -2.78 -32.29
CA GLY A 27 37.16 -1.64 -32.11
C GLY A 27 35.76 -2.12 -31.75
N ILE A 28 35.19 -3.00 -32.58
CA ILE A 28 33.90 -3.64 -32.38
C ILE A 28 34.12 -5.15 -32.27
N GLY A 29 33.48 -5.82 -31.31
CA GLY A 29 33.59 -7.27 -31.14
C GLY A 29 32.86 -8.04 -32.25
N ALA A 30 31.57 -7.76 -32.43
CA ALA A 30 30.76 -8.24 -33.55
C ALA A 30 29.87 -7.14 -34.13
N LEU A 31 29.75 -7.09 -35.45
CA LEU A 31 28.80 -6.27 -36.19
C LEU A 31 27.90 -7.21 -37.00
N VAL A 32 26.58 -7.08 -36.83
CA VAL A 32 25.54 -7.78 -37.58
C VAL A 32 24.65 -6.74 -38.23
N ASP A 33 24.61 -6.69 -39.56
CA ASP A 33 23.95 -5.59 -40.29
C ASP A 33 23.48 -6.04 -41.69
N GLU A 34 22.81 -5.14 -42.41
CA GLU A 34 22.35 -5.23 -43.82
C GLU A 34 21.76 -6.59 -44.24
N ASP A 35 20.43 -6.70 -44.26
CA ASP A 35 19.69 -7.86 -44.82
C ASP A 35 20.12 -9.23 -44.24
N THR A 36 20.66 -9.28 -43.02
CA THR A 36 21.07 -10.53 -42.36
C THR A 36 19.86 -11.27 -41.78
N ASN A 37 19.67 -12.55 -42.12
CA ASN A 37 18.53 -13.35 -41.67
C ASN A 37 18.95 -14.69 -41.03
N ASP A 38 18.18 -15.13 -40.03
CA ASP A 38 18.26 -16.48 -39.45
C ASP A 38 19.68 -16.84 -38.95
N ALA A 39 20.36 -15.86 -38.33
CA ALA A 39 21.71 -16.02 -37.79
C ALA A 39 21.70 -16.35 -36.28
N LEU A 40 22.78 -16.97 -35.80
CA LEU A 40 22.94 -17.35 -34.41
C LEU A 40 24.34 -17.03 -33.88
N PHE A 41 24.40 -16.41 -32.72
CA PHE A 41 25.60 -16.24 -31.92
C PHE A 41 25.36 -16.90 -30.56
N GLU A 42 26.16 -17.90 -30.20
CA GLU A 42 25.97 -18.69 -28.97
C GLU A 42 27.29 -18.96 -28.25
N ASP A 43 27.31 -18.78 -26.93
CA ASP A 43 28.47 -19.11 -26.08
C ASP A 43 29.77 -18.37 -26.51
N ILE A 44 29.66 -17.05 -26.73
CA ILE A 44 30.79 -16.20 -27.16
C ILE A 44 31.12 -15.15 -26.10
N THR A 45 32.42 -14.96 -25.85
CA THR A 45 32.92 -13.87 -25.00
C THR A 45 33.65 -12.80 -25.81
N PHE A 46 33.25 -11.54 -25.68
CA PHE A 46 33.92 -10.37 -26.22
C PHE A 46 34.63 -9.61 -25.10
N GLN A 47 35.96 -9.73 -25.05
CA GLN A 47 36.77 -9.16 -23.98
C GLN A 47 37.48 -7.88 -24.43
N SER A 48 37.21 -6.80 -23.70
CA SER A 48 37.82 -5.48 -23.85
C SER A 48 37.79 -4.90 -25.28
N PRO A 49 36.64 -4.90 -25.97
CA PRO A 49 36.51 -4.20 -27.25
C PRO A 49 36.70 -2.69 -27.04
N GLY A 50 37.32 -2.02 -28.02
CA GLY A 50 37.69 -0.61 -27.91
C GLY A 50 36.51 0.36 -27.91
N SER A 51 35.35 -0.05 -28.42
CA SER A 51 34.11 0.73 -28.45
C SER A 51 32.90 -0.15 -28.11
N ILE A 52 32.48 -1.06 -29.00
CA ILE A 52 31.24 -1.84 -28.83
C ILE A 52 31.55 -3.34 -28.74
N GLY A 53 30.88 -4.07 -27.85
CA GLY A 53 30.92 -5.53 -27.82
C GLY A 53 30.22 -6.15 -29.01
N VAL A 54 28.89 -6.01 -29.07
CA VAL A 54 28.06 -6.50 -30.18
C VAL A 54 27.16 -5.38 -30.67
N GLU A 55 27.20 -5.11 -31.97
CA GLU A 55 26.35 -4.17 -32.66
C GLU A 55 25.42 -4.90 -33.63
N VAL A 56 24.12 -4.65 -33.50
CA VAL A 56 23.09 -5.08 -34.47
C VAL A 56 22.51 -3.83 -35.10
N GLY A 57 22.59 -3.78 -36.43
CA GLY A 57 22.11 -2.68 -37.26
C GLY A 57 20.77 -2.94 -37.94
N ASP A 58 20.64 -2.38 -39.13
CA ASP A 58 19.41 -2.31 -39.91
C ASP A 58 19.13 -3.63 -40.65
N ASP A 59 17.84 -3.92 -40.90
CA ASP A 59 17.38 -5.07 -41.70
C ASP A 59 17.87 -6.45 -41.21
N VAL A 60 18.04 -6.62 -39.89
CA VAL A 60 18.41 -7.90 -39.28
C VAL A 60 17.17 -8.65 -38.80
N GLN A 61 16.91 -9.85 -39.30
CA GLN A 61 15.70 -10.62 -38.95
C GLN A 61 16.03 -11.99 -38.35
N ASN A 62 15.23 -12.42 -37.37
CA ASN A 62 15.36 -13.71 -36.68
C ASN A 62 16.79 -13.98 -36.15
N LEU A 63 17.48 -12.94 -35.65
CA LEU A 63 18.81 -13.12 -35.07
C LEU A 63 18.66 -13.63 -33.63
N VAL A 64 19.35 -14.73 -33.33
CA VAL A 64 19.42 -15.29 -31.98
C VAL A 64 20.76 -14.96 -31.34
N LEU A 65 20.73 -14.34 -30.16
CA LEU A 65 21.89 -14.04 -29.35
C LEU A 65 21.78 -14.78 -28.01
N ARG A 66 22.56 -15.85 -27.81
CA ARG A 66 22.46 -16.67 -26.60
C ARG A 66 23.78 -16.77 -25.84
N ASN A 67 23.73 -16.61 -24.52
CA ASN A 67 24.88 -16.78 -23.62
C ASN A 67 26.10 -15.93 -24.05
N LEU A 68 25.85 -14.70 -24.47
CA LEU A 68 26.92 -13.79 -24.91
C LEU A 68 27.41 -12.98 -23.73
N THR A 69 28.74 -12.89 -23.58
CA THR A 69 29.38 -12.11 -22.53
C THR A 69 30.26 -11.02 -23.12
N VAL A 70 30.02 -9.78 -22.74
CA VAL A 70 30.87 -8.62 -23.04
C VAL A 70 31.46 -8.09 -21.74
N THR A 71 32.79 -7.99 -21.68
CA THR A 71 33.50 -7.45 -20.51
C THR A 71 34.38 -6.27 -20.91
N ASP A 72 34.32 -5.17 -20.15
CA ASP A 72 35.20 -4.00 -20.27
C ASP A 72 35.18 -3.33 -21.66
N ALA A 73 34.00 -3.23 -22.28
CA ALA A 73 33.88 -2.50 -23.54
C ALA A 73 34.18 -1.00 -23.36
N GLY A 74 34.86 -0.38 -24.32
CA GLY A 74 35.23 1.04 -24.23
C GLY A 74 34.02 1.98 -24.14
N GLU A 75 32.91 1.61 -24.77
CA GLU A 75 31.66 2.36 -24.77
C GLU A 75 30.48 1.46 -24.38
N TYR A 76 30.01 0.58 -25.25
CA TYR A 76 28.77 -0.18 -25.04
C TYR A 76 29.00 -1.68 -25.00
N GLY A 77 28.26 -2.39 -24.15
CA GLY A 77 28.24 -3.85 -24.18
C GLY A 77 27.56 -4.34 -25.45
N PHE A 78 26.27 -4.07 -25.55
CA PHE A 78 25.42 -4.38 -26.70
C PHE A 78 24.76 -3.10 -27.24
N VAL A 79 24.64 -3.02 -28.56
CA VAL A 79 23.99 -1.90 -29.27
C VAL A 79 23.04 -2.48 -30.31
N PHE A 80 21.74 -2.20 -30.17
CA PHE A 80 20.72 -2.61 -31.13
C PHE A 80 20.05 -1.36 -31.71
N VAL A 81 20.22 -1.15 -33.02
CA VAL A 81 19.79 0.07 -33.70
C VAL A 81 19.09 -0.27 -35.00
N GLY A 82 17.86 0.22 -35.17
CA GLY A 82 17.10 0.07 -36.40
C GLY A 82 16.54 1.39 -36.91
N THR A 83 16.56 1.64 -38.21
CA THR A 83 16.03 2.86 -38.82
C THR A 83 14.62 2.67 -39.36
N SER A 84 13.94 3.78 -39.68
CA SER A 84 12.54 3.75 -40.13
C SER A 84 12.42 2.98 -41.44
N GLY A 85 11.69 1.85 -41.41
CA GLY A 85 11.52 0.96 -42.56
C GLY A 85 12.52 -0.19 -42.61
N HIS A 86 13.46 -0.22 -41.67
CA HIS A 86 14.57 -1.17 -41.57
C HIS A 86 14.68 -1.69 -40.13
N ALA A 87 13.67 -2.44 -39.70
CA ALA A 87 13.58 -2.91 -38.32
C ALA A 87 14.50 -4.12 -38.09
N PHE A 88 14.99 -4.28 -36.87
CA PHE A 88 15.59 -5.54 -36.43
C PHE A 88 14.58 -6.42 -35.68
N ASP A 89 14.79 -7.74 -35.65
CA ASP A 89 14.03 -8.68 -34.82
C ASP A 89 14.98 -9.67 -34.13
N LEU A 90 15.03 -9.62 -32.81
CA LEU A 90 16.02 -10.28 -31.97
C LEU A 90 15.37 -11.16 -30.89
N ASP A 91 15.88 -12.38 -30.77
CA ASP A 91 15.70 -13.26 -29.62
C ASP A 91 17.02 -13.32 -28.83
N ALA A 92 17.02 -12.70 -27.66
CA ALA A 92 18.20 -12.55 -26.81
C ALA A 92 18.03 -13.30 -25.49
N GLU A 93 18.95 -14.21 -25.20
CA GLU A 93 18.95 -15.04 -24.01
C GLU A 93 20.28 -14.94 -23.26
N ASN A 94 20.24 -14.66 -21.96
CA ASN A 94 21.41 -14.63 -21.07
C ASN A 94 22.55 -13.72 -21.57
N LEU A 95 22.22 -12.48 -21.93
CA LEU A 95 23.22 -11.48 -22.30
C LEU A 95 23.91 -10.90 -21.07
N VAL A 96 25.24 -10.90 -21.05
CA VAL A 96 26.03 -10.34 -19.96
C VAL A 96 26.87 -9.17 -20.48
N ALA A 97 26.67 -7.98 -19.93
CA ALA A 97 27.53 -6.82 -20.18
C ALA A 97 28.00 -6.23 -18.85
N THR A 98 29.31 -6.30 -18.62
CA THR A 98 29.92 -5.76 -17.40
C THR A 98 31.14 -4.89 -17.65
N GLY A 99 31.25 -3.79 -16.92
CA GLY A 99 32.39 -2.88 -17.00
C GLY A 99 32.44 -2.03 -18.28
N SER A 100 31.35 -1.94 -19.05
CA SER A 100 31.31 -1.09 -20.24
C SER A 100 31.46 0.39 -19.87
N GLY A 101 32.17 1.18 -20.67
CA GLY A 101 32.45 2.59 -20.37
C GLY A 101 31.21 3.50 -20.33
N LEU A 102 30.15 3.11 -21.04
CA LEU A 102 28.83 3.76 -21.09
C LEU A 102 27.77 2.76 -20.62
N ASP A 103 26.92 2.26 -21.51
CA ASP A 103 25.73 1.47 -21.17
C ASP A 103 26.00 -0.03 -21.40
N GLY A 104 25.40 -0.89 -20.57
CA GLY A 104 25.46 -2.34 -20.76
C GLY A 104 24.74 -2.77 -22.03
N LEU A 105 23.51 -2.28 -22.22
CA LEU A 105 22.71 -2.44 -23.43
C LEU A 105 22.13 -1.09 -23.86
N TYR A 106 22.31 -0.74 -25.13
CA TYR A 106 21.68 0.42 -25.76
C TYR A 106 20.74 -0.03 -26.87
N VAL A 107 19.44 0.27 -26.74
CA VAL A 107 18.41 -0.05 -27.74
C VAL A 107 17.83 1.24 -28.31
N SER A 108 17.79 1.36 -29.63
CA SER A 108 17.38 2.58 -30.30
C SER A 108 16.68 2.31 -31.64
N GLY A 109 15.67 3.11 -31.93
CA GLY A 109 15.03 3.10 -33.26
C GLY A 109 13.90 2.09 -33.39
N PHE A 110 13.79 1.41 -34.54
CA PHE A 110 12.71 0.49 -34.86
C PHE A 110 13.20 -0.96 -34.79
N GLY A 111 12.54 -1.79 -33.99
CA GLY A 111 12.87 -3.21 -33.90
C GLY A 111 12.25 -3.85 -32.68
N ASN A 112 12.29 -5.17 -32.64
CA ASN A 112 11.82 -5.97 -31.54
C ASN A 112 13.00 -6.66 -30.85
N VAL A 113 12.99 -6.66 -29.52
CA VAL A 113 13.92 -7.43 -28.69
C VAL A 113 13.09 -8.22 -27.71
N GLU A 114 13.07 -9.53 -27.86
CA GLU A 114 12.70 -10.44 -26.78
C GLU A 114 13.96 -10.69 -25.95
N LEU A 115 13.91 -10.39 -24.66
CA LEU A 115 15.05 -10.52 -23.76
C LEU A 115 14.65 -11.35 -22.53
N ASP A 116 15.22 -12.55 -22.44
CA ASP A 116 15.07 -13.46 -21.32
C ASP A 116 16.44 -13.74 -20.68
N GLY A 117 16.61 -13.26 -19.45
CA GLY A 117 17.85 -13.44 -18.72
C GLY A 117 18.94 -12.47 -19.17
N GLY A 118 19.76 -12.04 -18.21
CA GLY A 118 20.92 -11.23 -18.50
C GLY A 118 21.46 -10.50 -17.29
N VAL A 119 22.71 -10.06 -17.38
CA VAL A 119 23.39 -9.32 -16.31
C VAL A 119 23.99 -8.05 -16.89
N PHE A 120 23.47 -6.90 -16.47
CA PHE A 120 23.96 -5.59 -16.89
C PHE A 120 24.51 -4.86 -15.67
N SER A 121 25.82 -4.97 -15.43
CA SER A 121 26.41 -4.54 -14.17
C SER A 121 27.70 -3.74 -14.28
N ASN A 122 27.96 -2.89 -13.29
CA ASN A 122 29.21 -2.12 -13.19
C ASN A 122 29.52 -1.26 -14.43
N ASN A 123 28.51 -0.84 -15.19
CA ASN A 123 28.69 -0.02 -16.38
C ASN A 123 28.84 1.47 -16.01
N GLY A 124 29.60 2.21 -16.81
CA GLY A 124 29.96 3.60 -16.58
C GLY A 124 28.80 4.60 -16.70
N ARG A 125 27.64 4.15 -17.18
CA ARG A 125 26.37 4.90 -17.19
C ARG A 125 25.22 4.00 -16.74
N HIS A 126 24.42 3.47 -17.66
CA HIS A 126 23.21 2.72 -17.36
C HIS A 126 23.44 1.22 -17.51
N GLY A 127 22.63 0.41 -16.83
CA GLY A 127 22.54 -1.00 -17.18
C GLY A 127 21.96 -1.15 -18.58
N ILE A 128 20.79 -0.56 -18.78
CA ILE A 128 20.05 -0.57 -20.04
C ILE A 128 19.58 0.85 -20.37
N ARG A 129 19.68 1.23 -21.63
CA ARG A 129 19.17 2.51 -22.11
C ARG A 129 18.36 2.37 -23.40
N TYR A 130 17.21 3.02 -23.40
CA TYR A 130 16.35 3.19 -24.57
C TYR A 130 16.54 4.56 -25.24
N SER A 131 16.11 4.65 -26.51
CA SER A 131 15.93 5.89 -27.25
C SER A 131 14.49 6.02 -27.77
N ASN A 132 14.00 7.26 -27.85
CA ASN A 132 12.59 7.68 -27.79
C ASN A 132 11.66 7.30 -28.97
N ASN A 133 11.91 6.22 -29.72
CA ASN A 133 11.15 5.86 -30.92
C ASN A 133 10.75 4.37 -31.03
N LEU A 134 10.88 3.59 -29.97
CA LEU A 134 10.49 2.19 -30.03
C LEU A 134 8.97 2.05 -30.10
N SER A 135 8.48 1.33 -31.11
CA SER A 135 7.25 0.57 -30.93
C SER A 135 7.49 -0.39 -29.78
N SER A 136 6.56 -0.44 -28.81
CA SER A 136 6.53 -1.38 -27.68
C SER A 136 7.31 -2.67 -27.99
N PRO A 137 8.25 -3.12 -27.13
CA PRO A 137 8.71 -4.50 -27.22
C PRO A 137 7.46 -5.38 -27.26
N GLY A 138 7.36 -6.26 -28.25
CA GLY A 138 6.17 -7.09 -28.46
C GLY A 138 5.95 -8.09 -27.31
N SER A 139 7.00 -8.31 -26.52
CA SER A 139 7.12 -9.29 -25.44
C SER A 139 7.72 -8.66 -24.17
N PRO A 140 7.36 -9.15 -22.97
CA PRO A 140 7.97 -8.71 -21.71
C PRO A 140 9.46 -9.08 -21.66
N TRP A 141 10.27 -8.23 -21.02
CA TRP A 141 11.64 -8.57 -20.67
C TRP A 141 11.66 -9.25 -19.31
N THR A 142 12.35 -10.38 -19.21
CA THR A 142 12.25 -11.29 -18.06
C THR A 142 13.61 -11.66 -17.48
N ASN A 143 13.64 -12.04 -16.19
CA ASN A 143 14.81 -12.65 -15.54
C ASN A 143 16.11 -11.82 -15.56
N LEU A 144 16.01 -10.48 -15.57
CA LEU A 144 17.18 -9.61 -15.66
C LEU A 144 17.79 -9.30 -14.30
N LEU A 145 19.12 -9.22 -14.25
CA LEU A 145 19.86 -8.63 -13.14
C LEU A 145 20.55 -7.34 -13.58
N ILE A 146 20.13 -6.21 -13.03
CA ILE A 146 20.66 -4.89 -13.36
C ILE A 146 21.19 -4.21 -12.10
N GLU A 147 22.51 -4.18 -11.94
CA GLU A 147 23.11 -3.76 -10.68
C GLU A 147 24.39 -2.95 -10.78
N ASP A 148 24.65 -2.13 -9.76
CA ASP A 148 25.92 -1.42 -9.56
C ASP A 148 26.36 -0.54 -10.75
N ASN A 149 25.42 -0.08 -11.58
CA ASN A 149 25.71 0.86 -12.66
C ASN A 149 25.82 2.30 -12.12
N LEU A 150 26.67 3.13 -12.73
CA LEU A 150 26.98 4.47 -12.19
C LEU A 150 25.76 5.41 -12.19
N GLN A 151 24.79 5.21 -13.09
CA GLN A 151 23.58 6.01 -13.23
C GLN A 151 22.34 5.13 -13.01
N HIS A 152 21.36 5.17 -13.91
CA HIS A 152 20.11 4.41 -13.78
C HIS A 152 20.29 2.92 -14.07
N GLY A 153 19.43 2.07 -13.50
CA GLY A 153 19.29 0.68 -13.95
C GLY A 153 18.81 0.64 -15.39
N ILE A 154 17.58 1.11 -15.62
CA ILE A 154 16.98 1.29 -16.94
C ILE A 154 16.70 2.77 -17.18
N SER A 155 17.16 3.33 -18.31
CA SER A 155 16.98 4.75 -18.67
C SER A 155 16.17 4.96 -19.95
N ASN A 156 15.35 6.01 -19.95
CA ASN A 156 14.38 6.38 -20.98
C ASN A 156 13.39 5.27 -21.32
N ALA A 157 13.01 4.48 -20.31
CA ALA A 157 12.02 3.41 -20.48
C ALA A 157 10.73 3.99 -21.08
N ALA A 158 10.32 3.38 -22.20
CA ALA A 158 9.16 3.73 -23.00
C ALA A 158 8.42 2.44 -23.33
N ASP A 159 7.18 2.30 -22.85
CA ASP A 159 6.33 1.12 -23.03
C ASP A 159 7.02 -0.17 -22.56
N LEU A 160 7.78 -0.07 -21.46
CA LEU A 160 8.51 -1.18 -20.86
C LEU A 160 7.53 -2.11 -20.14
N THR A 161 7.60 -3.41 -20.45
CA THR A 161 7.07 -4.47 -19.58
C THR A 161 8.24 -5.29 -19.07
N LEU A 162 8.44 -5.29 -17.75
CA LEU A 162 9.52 -5.99 -17.06
C LEU A 162 8.92 -6.98 -16.06
N GLU A 163 9.37 -8.22 -16.11
CA GLU A 163 8.85 -9.30 -15.27
C GLU A 163 10.01 -10.07 -14.60
N ASP A 164 9.77 -10.60 -13.41
CA ASP A 164 10.66 -11.54 -12.70
C ASP A 164 12.14 -11.10 -12.63
N SER A 165 12.37 -9.80 -12.47
CA SER A 165 13.70 -9.19 -12.58
C SER A 165 14.18 -8.57 -11.27
N ILE A 166 15.48 -8.28 -11.19
CA ILE A 166 16.13 -7.62 -10.05
C ILE A 166 16.89 -6.40 -10.55
N ILE A 167 16.50 -5.22 -10.05
CA ILE A 167 17.23 -3.98 -10.26
C ILE A 167 17.71 -3.49 -8.89
N ARG A 168 19.02 -3.30 -8.70
CA ARG A 168 19.52 -2.87 -7.39
C ARG A 168 20.79 -2.05 -7.42
N ASN A 169 20.97 -1.18 -6.43
CA ASN A 169 22.23 -0.47 -6.16
C ASN A 169 22.79 0.35 -7.33
N ASN A 170 21.94 0.78 -8.27
CA ASN A 170 22.36 1.68 -9.33
C ASN A 170 22.46 3.12 -8.78
N GLY A 171 23.44 3.90 -9.23
CA GLY A 171 23.74 5.23 -8.66
C GLY A 171 22.63 6.28 -8.83
N GLY A 172 21.66 6.04 -9.72
CA GLY A 172 20.48 6.87 -9.93
C GLY A 172 19.18 6.16 -9.54
N ASN A 173 18.17 6.32 -10.38
CA ASN A 173 16.89 5.61 -10.28
C ASN A 173 16.99 4.16 -10.77
N GLY A 174 16.14 3.27 -10.24
CA GLY A 174 16.02 1.90 -10.73
C GLY A 174 15.52 1.89 -12.18
N ILE A 175 14.32 2.44 -12.38
CA ILE A 175 13.73 2.67 -13.69
C ILE A 175 13.47 4.17 -13.87
N ASP A 176 14.01 4.72 -14.95
CA ASP A 176 13.85 6.12 -15.34
C ASP A 176 13.16 6.23 -16.70
N GLY A 177 11.87 6.57 -16.70
CA GLY A 177 11.02 6.75 -17.87
C GLY A 177 10.64 8.21 -18.13
N VAL A 178 10.16 8.50 -19.35
CA VAL A 178 9.68 9.82 -19.76
C VAL A 178 8.33 9.68 -20.48
N LEU A 179 7.25 10.20 -19.87
CA LEU A 179 5.92 10.41 -20.48
C LEU A 179 5.23 9.15 -21.06
N ILE A 180 5.57 7.95 -20.59
CA ILE A 180 5.06 6.67 -21.14
C ILE A 180 4.77 5.67 -20.00
N ALA A 181 3.96 4.65 -20.30
CA ALA A 181 3.59 3.56 -19.40
C ALA A 181 4.77 2.62 -19.10
N VAL A 182 4.84 2.15 -17.85
CA VAL A 182 5.77 1.10 -17.41
C VAL A 182 4.96 0.02 -16.68
N THR A 183 5.17 -1.24 -17.04
CA THR A 183 4.59 -2.39 -16.35
C THR A 183 5.70 -3.18 -15.67
N VAL A 184 5.53 -3.47 -14.39
CA VAL A 184 6.50 -4.22 -13.56
C VAL A 184 5.76 -5.34 -12.85
N ARG A 185 6.20 -6.59 -13.03
CA ARG A 185 5.63 -7.76 -12.36
C ARG A 185 6.70 -8.62 -11.71
N GLY A 186 6.44 -9.21 -10.54
CA GLY A 186 7.37 -10.17 -9.92
C GLY A 186 8.78 -9.62 -9.67
N THR A 187 8.97 -8.30 -9.69
CA THR A 187 10.28 -7.67 -9.83
C THR A 187 10.69 -7.00 -8.53
N THR A 188 11.96 -7.14 -8.17
CA THR A 188 12.57 -6.48 -7.02
C THR A 188 13.35 -5.24 -7.44
N ILE A 189 13.07 -4.08 -6.85
CA ILE A 189 13.74 -2.80 -7.11
C ILE A 189 14.23 -2.18 -5.79
N SER A 190 15.55 -2.08 -5.61
CA SER A 190 16.10 -1.62 -4.33
C SER A 190 17.39 -0.79 -4.36
N GLY A 191 17.58 0.05 -3.34
CA GLY A 191 18.83 0.79 -3.14
C GLY A 191 19.03 1.97 -4.09
N HIS A 192 17.95 2.60 -4.58
CA HIS A 192 18.02 3.71 -5.54
C HIS A 192 17.64 5.06 -4.91
N SER A 193 17.94 6.15 -5.61
CA SER A 193 17.37 7.47 -5.27
C SER A 193 15.85 7.46 -5.42
N ILE A 194 15.36 6.91 -6.53
CA ILE A 194 13.94 6.62 -6.78
C ILE A 194 13.85 5.23 -7.41
N GLY A 195 13.00 4.34 -6.90
CA GLY A 195 12.81 3.01 -7.47
C GLY A 195 12.29 3.09 -8.91
N ILE A 196 11.10 3.68 -9.08
CA ILE A 196 10.47 3.89 -10.40
C ILE A 196 10.08 5.36 -10.56
N ARG A 197 10.53 5.98 -11.65
CA ARG A 197 10.14 7.36 -12.02
C ARG A 197 9.69 7.39 -13.48
N SER A 198 8.49 7.92 -13.76
CA SER A 198 8.06 8.27 -15.12
C SER A 198 7.32 9.61 -15.08
N LEU A 199 8.00 10.68 -15.52
CA LEU A 199 7.43 12.02 -15.49
C LEU A 199 6.27 12.11 -16.49
N GLY A 200 5.03 12.17 -15.98
CA GLY A 200 3.80 12.27 -16.79
C GLY A 200 3.38 10.98 -17.48
N GLY A 201 3.93 9.83 -17.08
CA GLY A 201 3.48 8.50 -17.50
C GLY A 201 2.65 7.81 -16.42
N SER A 202 2.29 6.55 -16.67
CA SER A 202 1.60 5.68 -15.71
C SER A 202 2.47 4.46 -15.37
N ALA A 203 2.17 3.78 -14.26
CA ALA A 203 2.69 2.44 -14.04
C ALA A 203 1.63 1.43 -13.59
N VAL A 204 1.85 0.19 -14.01
CA VAL A 204 1.21 -1.00 -13.46
C VAL A 204 2.27 -1.78 -12.70
N ILE A 205 2.04 -2.06 -11.43
CA ILE A 205 2.98 -2.75 -10.54
C ILE A 205 2.24 -3.91 -9.88
N GLU A 206 2.66 -5.14 -10.16
CA GLU A 206 1.99 -6.34 -9.69
C GLU A 206 3.01 -7.27 -9.02
N ASP A 207 2.67 -7.83 -7.87
CA ASP A 207 3.48 -8.85 -7.18
C ASP A 207 4.96 -8.47 -7.04
N SER A 208 5.25 -7.18 -6.84
CA SER A 208 6.60 -6.62 -6.92
C SER A 208 7.08 -6.07 -5.58
N ILE A 209 8.39 -6.06 -5.39
CA ILE A 209 9.05 -5.64 -4.15
C ILE A 209 9.86 -4.37 -4.43
N ILE A 210 9.46 -3.24 -3.85
CA ILE A 210 10.15 -1.94 -4.01
C ILE A 210 10.62 -1.49 -2.63
N ILE A 211 11.89 -1.68 -2.33
CA ILE A 211 12.43 -1.51 -0.97
C ILE A 211 13.72 -0.70 -0.92
N ASP A 212 14.02 -0.10 0.23
CA ASP A 212 15.29 0.60 0.48
C ASP A 212 15.62 1.72 -0.54
N ASN A 213 14.61 2.37 -1.12
CA ASN A 213 14.83 3.51 -2.02
C ASN A 213 14.58 4.84 -1.31
N GLY A 214 15.19 5.93 -1.80
CA GLY A 214 14.85 7.28 -1.32
C GLY A 214 13.36 7.59 -1.53
N THR A 215 12.83 7.23 -2.69
CA THR A 215 11.40 7.18 -2.99
C THR A 215 11.11 5.86 -3.70
N GLY A 216 10.07 5.12 -3.30
CA GLY A 216 9.69 3.88 -3.99
C GLY A 216 9.25 4.17 -5.41
N THR A 217 8.21 4.98 -5.56
CA THR A 217 7.71 5.42 -6.88
C THR A 217 7.43 6.92 -6.92
N ALA A 218 7.72 7.55 -8.05
CA ALA A 218 7.42 8.96 -8.31
C ALA A 218 6.66 9.07 -9.65
N LEU A 219 5.35 8.85 -9.58
CA LEU A 219 4.45 8.66 -10.72
C LEU A 219 3.08 9.30 -10.44
N PRO A 220 2.49 10.03 -11.40
CA PRO A 220 1.16 10.60 -11.21
C PRO A 220 0.07 9.53 -11.27
N ASP A 221 0.19 8.53 -12.15
CA ASP A 221 -0.86 7.53 -12.33
C ASP A 221 -0.31 6.13 -12.03
N VAL A 222 -0.90 5.44 -11.05
CA VAL A 222 -0.43 4.11 -10.61
C VAL A 222 -1.58 3.14 -10.43
N THR A 223 -1.39 1.91 -10.90
CA THR A 223 -2.21 0.75 -10.58
C THR A 223 -1.30 -0.27 -9.91
N VAL A 224 -1.62 -0.67 -8.68
CA VAL A 224 -0.76 -1.53 -7.87
C VAL A 224 -1.56 -2.66 -7.25
N SER A 225 -1.04 -3.88 -7.32
CA SER A 225 -1.61 -5.05 -6.65
C SER A 225 -0.53 -6.01 -6.15
N GLY A 226 -0.81 -6.75 -5.07
CA GLY A 226 0.06 -7.83 -4.56
C GLY A 226 1.48 -7.40 -4.15
N SER A 227 1.73 -6.09 -3.99
CA SER A 227 3.10 -5.55 -3.95
C SER A 227 3.54 -5.15 -2.54
N TYR A 228 4.85 -5.03 -2.36
CA TYR A 228 5.49 -4.62 -1.11
C TYR A 228 6.33 -3.37 -1.30
N LEU A 229 5.99 -2.29 -0.58
CA LEU A 229 6.76 -1.06 -0.56
C LEU A 229 7.21 -0.77 0.88
N ARG A 230 8.46 -1.12 1.18
CA ARG A 230 9.02 -1.06 2.55
C ARG A 230 10.34 -0.32 2.62
N ASP A 231 10.68 0.26 3.77
CA ASP A 231 11.97 0.94 4.03
C ASP A 231 12.30 2.09 3.05
N ASN A 232 11.31 2.62 2.33
CA ASN A 232 11.54 3.72 1.41
C ASN A 232 11.50 5.07 2.15
N GLY A 233 12.15 6.12 1.66
CA GLY A 233 11.94 7.45 2.25
C GLY A 233 10.48 7.93 2.09
N ILE A 234 9.91 7.71 0.90
CA ILE A 234 8.49 7.85 0.59
C ILE A 234 8.06 6.64 -0.24
N GLY A 235 6.92 5.99 0.06
CA GLY A 235 6.42 4.86 -0.74
C GLY A 235 6.00 5.28 -2.15
N PHE A 236 4.98 6.13 -2.24
CA PHE A 236 4.45 6.72 -3.47
C PHE A 236 4.47 8.24 -3.38
N ASP A 237 5.15 8.91 -4.32
CA ASP A 237 5.26 10.36 -4.34
C ASP A 237 4.49 10.98 -5.51
N GLY A 238 3.65 11.97 -5.19
CA GLY A 238 2.98 12.83 -6.17
C GLY A 238 1.82 12.20 -6.93
N VAL A 239 1.13 11.22 -6.34
CA VAL A 239 0.04 10.48 -6.99
C VAL A 239 -1.15 11.40 -7.32
N ASN A 240 -1.61 11.33 -8.56
CA ASN A 240 -2.80 11.98 -9.08
C ASN A 240 -3.96 10.97 -9.21
N HIS A 241 -3.75 9.85 -9.90
CA HIS A 241 -4.73 8.76 -9.95
C HIS A 241 -4.10 7.45 -9.48
N GLY A 242 -4.49 6.97 -8.30
CA GLY A 242 -3.99 5.72 -7.72
C GLY A 242 -5.11 4.71 -7.54
N THR A 243 -4.90 3.48 -8.00
CA THR A 243 -5.67 2.30 -7.56
C THR A 243 -4.69 1.32 -6.96
N ILE A 244 -4.73 1.15 -5.65
CA ILE A 244 -3.77 0.33 -4.90
C ILE A 244 -4.57 -0.70 -4.12
N SER A 245 -4.29 -1.96 -4.41
CA SER A 245 -4.99 -3.10 -3.82
C SER A 245 -4.01 -4.12 -3.26
N ASN A 246 -4.39 -4.89 -2.23
CA ASN A 246 -3.62 -6.04 -1.78
C ASN A 246 -2.11 -5.77 -1.60
N THR A 247 -1.78 -4.62 -1.03
CA THR A 247 -0.41 -4.07 -1.02
C THR A 247 0.02 -3.77 0.40
N VAL A 248 1.26 -4.11 0.73
CA VAL A 248 1.91 -3.67 1.97
C VAL A 248 2.68 -2.38 1.70
N ILE A 249 2.41 -1.35 2.48
CA ILE A 249 3.20 -0.11 2.52
C ILE A 249 3.68 0.04 3.95
N ALA A 250 4.98 -0.06 4.18
CA ALA A 250 5.51 -0.09 5.55
C ALA A 250 6.84 0.63 5.69
N ASP A 251 7.19 0.96 6.93
CA ASP A 251 8.50 1.47 7.35
C ASP A 251 9.03 2.64 6.50
N SER A 252 8.14 3.41 5.86
CA SER A 252 8.59 4.53 5.05
C SER A 252 8.88 5.73 5.93
N VAL A 253 10.01 6.40 5.71
CA VAL A 253 10.55 7.39 6.68
C VAL A 253 9.67 8.63 6.81
N SER A 254 9.13 9.15 5.70
CA SER A 254 8.36 10.39 5.68
C SER A 254 6.87 10.15 5.44
N ALA A 255 6.55 9.40 4.39
CA ALA A 255 5.16 9.12 4.06
C ALA A 255 4.98 7.81 3.28
N GLY A 256 3.83 7.16 3.44
CA GLY A 256 3.44 6.04 2.58
C GLY A 256 3.01 6.52 1.20
N ILE A 257 2.08 7.46 1.15
CA ILE A 257 1.55 8.03 -0.10
C ILE A 257 1.46 9.56 0.05
N THR A 258 1.99 10.30 -0.92
CA THR A 258 1.75 11.73 -1.08
C THR A 258 0.95 11.99 -2.36
N SER A 259 -0.03 12.88 -2.29
CA SER A 259 -0.85 13.23 -3.45
C SER A 259 -0.32 14.46 -4.19
N SER A 260 -0.76 14.61 -5.43
CA SER A 260 -0.67 15.87 -6.15
C SER A 260 -1.60 16.95 -5.54
N ASN A 261 -1.42 18.21 -5.94
CA ASN A 261 -2.25 19.34 -5.48
C ASN A 261 -3.49 19.58 -6.37
N GLN A 262 -3.81 18.65 -7.27
CA GLN A 262 -4.89 18.82 -8.25
C GLN A 262 -6.24 18.42 -7.64
N SER A 263 -7.28 19.22 -7.85
CA SER A 263 -8.63 18.94 -7.35
C SER A 263 -9.27 17.68 -7.93
N GLY A 264 -8.76 17.19 -9.08
CA GLY A 264 -9.20 15.96 -9.73
C GLY A 264 -8.46 14.70 -9.26
N THR A 265 -7.55 14.81 -8.29
CA THR A 265 -6.81 13.66 -7.75
C THR A 265 -7.78 12.62 -7.17
N THR A 266 -7.59 11.34 -7.49
CA THR A 266 -8.33 10.23 -6.87
C THR A 266 -7.39 9.12 -6.45
N ILE A 267 -7.43 8.72 -5.20
CA ILE A 267 -6.65 7.58 -4.67
C ILE A 267 -7.63 6.60 -4.06
N ASN A 268 -7.66 5.37 -4.59
CA ASN A 268 -8.49 4.27 -4.10
C ASN A 268 -7.59 3.21 -3.48
N LEU A 269 -7.83 2.92 -2.21
CA LEU A 269 -7.11 1.94 -1.41
C LEU A 269 -8.08 0.84 -0.98
N GLU A 270 -7.75 -0.41 -1.31
CA GLU A 270 -8.56 -1.58 -0.95
C GLU A 270 -7.64 -2.70 -0.48
N ASN A 271 -7.90 -3.32 0.66
CA ASN A 271 -7.03 -4.39 1.18
C ASN A 271 -5.57 -3.91 1.29
N VAL A 272 -5.30 -2.73 1.85
CA VAL A 272 -3.93 -2.20 2.00
C VAL A 272 -3.50 -2.31 3.45
N THR A 273 -2.28 -2.78 3.70
CA THR A 273 -1.68 -2.76 5.05
C THR A 273 -0.65 -1.64 5.14
N PHE A 274 -0.90 -0.69 6.03
CA PHE A 274 0.04 0.32 6.47
C PHE A 274 0.63 -0.07 7.83
N SER A 275 1.96 -0.14 7.94
CA SER A 275 2.66 -0.38 9.22
C SER A 275 3.88 0.53 9.37
N PHE A 276 3.84 1.49 10.28
CA PHE A 276 4.87 2.52 10.40
C PHE A 276 5.19 2.91 11.84
N ASP A 277 6.47 3.14 12.10
CA ASP A 277 6.97 3.71 13.36
C ASP A 277 6.73 5.22 13.44
N SER A 278 6.84 5.94 12.31
CA SER A 278 6.65 7.38 12.27
C SER A 278 6.24 7.91 10.88
N GLY A 279 5.76 9.16 10.81
CA GLY A 279 5.46 9.85 9.55
C GLY A 279 3.96 9.95 9.25
N THR A 280 3.64 10.02 7.96
CA THR A 280 2.26 10.12 7.47
C THR A 280 1.87 8.96 6.55
N GLY A 281 0.80 8.22 6.84
CA GLY A 281 0.35 7.12 5.98
C GLY A 281 -0.06 7.61 4.59
N VAL A 282 -1.07 8.47 4.57
CA VAL A 282 -1.56 9.12 3.35
C VAL A 282 -1.63 10.62 3.58
N PHE A 283 -0.88 11.38 2.77
CA PHE A 283 -0.96 12.83 2.72
C PHE A 283 -1.67 13.27 1.44
N MET A 284 -2.92 13.74 1.57
CA MET A 284 -3.72 14.21 0.45
C MET A 284 -4.01 15.70 0.54
N ASN A 285 -3.63 16.47 -0.49
CA ASN A 285 -3.82 17.94 -0.51
C ASN A 285 -5.11 18.42 -1.19
N ALA A 286 -5.65 17.65 -2.13
CA ALA A 286 -6.91 17.93 -2.83
C ALA A 286 -7.41 16.65 -3.50
N GLY A 287 -8.71 16.57 -3.78
CA GLY A 287 -9.31 15.41 -4.46
C GLY A 287 -10.01 14.45 -3.50
N THR A 288 -10.11 13.18 -3.88
CA THR A 288 -10.87 12.16 -3.13
C THR A 288 -10.00 10.97 -2.78
N LEU A 289 -10.02 10.60 -1.50
CA LEU A 289 -9.43 9.38 -0.95
C LEU A 289 -10.54 8.38 -0.65
N THR A 290 -10.48 7.18 -1.23
CA THR A 290 -11.36 6.07 -0.90
C THR A 290 -10.56 4.98 -0.20
N ILE A 291 -11.05 4.46 0.93
CA ILE A 291 -10.37 3.44 1.72
C ILE A 291 -11.36 2.37 2.15
N ALA A 292 -11.10 1.12 1.80
CA ALA A 292 -11.86 -0.02 2.29
C ALA A 292 -10.92 -1.16 2.70
N ASN A 293 -11.37 -1.97 3.65
CA ASN A 293 -10.76 -3.24 4.02
C ASN A 293 -9.28 -3.16 4.41
N SER A 294 -8.82 -2.01 4.86
CA SER A 294 -7.41 -1.69 5.04
C SER A 294 -7.02 -1.64 6.52
N ILE A 295 -5.74 -1.85 6.79
CA ILE A 295 -5.16 -1.80 8.13
C ILE A 295 -4.20 -0.61 8.22
N PHE A 296 -4.31 0.18 9.27
CA PHE A 296 -3.37 1.25 9.61
C PHE A 296 -2.80 1.01 11.01
N SER A 297 -1.59 0.47 11.09
CA SER A 297 -0.85 0.32 12.34
C SER A 297 0.26 1.38 12.44
N TRP A 298 0.20 2.21 13.48
CA TRP A 298 0.96 3.45 13.51
C TRP A 298 1.46 3.81 14.91
N GLU A 299 2.77 4.03 15.10
CA GLU A 299 3.31 4.42 16.41
C GLU A 299 3.41 5.92 16.63
N ASN A 300 3.85 6.71 15.64
CA ASN A 300 4.00 8.16 15.76
C ASN A 300 3.55 8.90 14.50
N GLY A 301 2.88 10.04 14.64
CA GLY A 301 2.40 10.83 13.50
C GLY A 301 0.94 10.54 13.17
N VAL A 302 0.59 10.54 11.88
CA VAL A 302 -0.80 10.51 11.43
C VAL A 302 -1.03 9.46 10.34
N ALA A 303 -2.06 8.64 10.48
CA ALA A 303 -2.42 7.67 9.44
C ALA A 303 -2.89 8.40 8.16
N ILE A 304 -3.77 9.39 8.33
CA ILE A 304 -4.38 10.13 7.22
C ILE A 304 -4.30 11.63 7.49
N GLN A 305 -3.65 12.35 6.60
CA GLN A 305 -3.59 13.81 6.62
C GLN A 305 -4.29 14.38 5.38
N LEU A 306 -5.38 15.09 5.64
CA LEU A 306 -6.18 15.78 4.64
C LEU A 306 -5.84 17.27 4.66
N GLY A 307 -5.45 17.81 3.52
CA GLY A 307 -5.25 19.24 3.25
C GLY A 307 -6.26 19.79 2.25
N GLY A 308 -6.31 21.12 2.13
CA GLY A 308 -7.09 21.81 1.11
C GLY A 308 -8.58 21.43 1.07
N SER A 309 -9.11 21.17 -0.13
CA SER A 309 -10.50 20.75 -0.38
C SER A 309 -10.60 19.23 -0.61
N SER A 310 -9.83 18.41 0.13
CA SER A 310 -9.88 16.96 0.01
C SER A 310 -11.12 16.36 0.69
N THR A 311 -11.57 15.21 0.19
CA THR A 311 -12.65 14.40 0.78
C THR A 311 -12.16 12.98 1.02
N VAL A 312 -12.71 12.33 2.04
CA VAL A 312 -12.43 10.92 2.34
C VAL A 312 -13.73 10.13 2.41
N VAL A 313 -13.73 8.95 1.79
CA VAL A 313 -14.77 7.93 1.92
C VAL A 313 -14.08 6.68 2.43
N SER A 314 -14.37 6.31 3.68
CA SER A 314 -13.63 5.26 4.37
C SER A 314 -14.61 4.40 5.17
N ASP A 315 -14.52 3.07 5.06
CA ASP A 315 -15.22 2.13 5.95
C ASP A 315 -14.56 0.75 5.95
N TYR A 316 -14.93 -0.10 6.92
CA TYR A 316 -14.38 -1.46 7.10
C TYR A 316 -12.86 -1.50 7.25
N ASN A 317 -12.28 -0.56 8.01
CA ASN A 317 -10.85 -0.48 8.26
C ASN A 317 -10.49 -0.81 9.71
N LEU A 318 -9.25 -1.25 9.93
CA LEU A 318 -8.68 -1.43 11.26
C LEU A 318 -7.62 -0.35 11.52
N PHE A 319 -7.87 0.50 12.51
CA PHE A 319 -6.91 1.52 12.94
C PHE A 319 -6.24 1.10 14.24
N ASN A 320 -4.91 1.16 14.30
CA ASN A 320 -4.12 0.86 15.48
C ASN A 320 -3.15 2.02 15.77
N PRO A 321 -3.65 3.16 16.26
CA PRO A 321 -2.79 4.23 16.77
C PRO A 321 -2.16 3.80 18.10
N ILE A 322 -0.86 3.53 18.10
CA ILE A 322 0.00 3.23 19.25
C ILE A 322 0.72 4.53 19.66
N GLY A 323 1.26 4.61 20.88
CA GLY A 323 2.34 5.57 21.20
C GLY A 323 2.04 7.08 21.17
N GLY A 324 0.80 7.48 20.88
CA GLY A 324 0.43 8.89 20.66
C GLY A 324 0.17 9.25 19.20
N ALA A 325 0.16 8.27 18.29
CA ALA A 325 -0.33 8.44 16.92
C ALA A 325 -1.81 8.83 16.86
N TYR A 326 -2.19 9.42 15.74
CA TYR A 326 -3.56 9.83 15.45
C TYR A 326 -4.05 9.21 14.15
N ILE A 327 -5.36 8.99 14.05
CA ILE A 327 -5.97 8.69 12.75
C ILE A 327 -5.77 9.90 11.81
N SER A 328 -6.06 11.11 12.32
CA SER A 328 -5.77 12.35 11.63
C SER A 328 -5.41 13.48 12.60
N ALA A 329 -4.69 14.50 12.11
CA ALA A 329 -4.32 15.68 12.91
C ALA A 329 -5.53 16.45 13.48
N VAL A 330 -6.68 16.39 12.80
CA VAL A 330 -7.94 17.03 13.24
C VAL A 330 -8.89 16.06 13.96
N ALA A 331 -8.56 14.77 14.00
CA ALA A 331 -9.39 13.71 14.55
C ALA A 331 -8.50 12.61 15.14
N THR A 332 -8.15 12.78 16.41
CA THR A 332 -7.19 11.92 17.12
C THR A 332 -7.78 10.59 17.58
N THR A 333 -9.10 10.44 17.58
CA THR A 333 -9.81 9.25 18.02
C THR A 333 -10.78 8.77 16.95
N MET A 334 -11.17 7.50 17.01
CA MET A 334 -12.16 6.94 16.09
C MET A 334 -13.51 7.68 16.15
N ALA A 335 -13.92 8.11 17.35
CA ALA A 335 -15.17 8.85 17.53
C ALA A 335 -15.13 10.21 16.84
N THR A 336 -14.04 10.97 16.99
CA THR A 336 -13.88 12.27 16.32
C THR A 336 -13.69 12.12 14.81
N TRP A 337 -13.01 11.06 14.36
CA TRP A 337 -12.86 10.74 12.94
C TRP A 337 -14.21 10.49 12.26
N ARG A 338 -15.06 9.68 12.86
CA ARG A 338 -16.44 9.45 12.38
C ARG A 338 -17.28 10.72 12.38
N ALA A 339 -17.15 11.55 13.41
CA ALA A 339 -17.89 12.81 13.48
C ALA A 339 -17.49 13.79 12.36
N VAL A 340 -16.20 13.83 12.00
CA VAL A 340 -15.68 14.72 10.95
C VAL A 340 -15.98 14.20 9.55
N THR A 341 -15.83 12.90 9.32
CA THR A 341 -15.93 12.31 7.96
C THR A 341 -17.34 11.82 7.62
N GLY A 342 -18.14 11.45 8.61
CA GLY A 342 -19.40 10.73 8.41
C GLY A 342 -19.24 9.29 7.91
N GLY A 343 -18.00 8.80 7.78
CA GLY A 343 -17.67 7.44 7.35
C GLY A 343 -17.36 6.49 8.51
N ASP A 344 -16.81 5.33 8.17
CA ASP A 344 -16.18 4.38 9.08
C ASP A 344 -17.10 3.80 10.17
N ALA A 345 -18.39 3.63 9.86
CA ALA A 345 -19.38 3.06 10.77
C ALA A 345 -19.05 1.60 11.16
N ASN A 346 -18.30 0.88 10.34
CA ASN A 346 -17.90 -0.51 10.51
C ASN A 346 -16.40 -0.70 10.78
N SER A 347 -15.61 0.37 10.70
CA SER A 347 -14.20 0.36 11.10
C SER A 347 -14.03 0.37 12.62
N PHE A 348 -12.92 -0.14 13.13
CA PHE A 348 -12.69 -0.24 14.58
C PHE A 348 -11.21 -0.02 14.93
N VAL A 349 -10.93 0.04 16.24
CA VAL A 349 -9.58 0.24 16.78
C VAL A 349 -9.10 -1.00 17.49
N GLY A 350 -7.88 -1.44 17.20
CA GLY A 350 -7.24 -2.56 17.87
C GLY A 350 -5.94 -3.01 17.20
N ASP A 351 -5.12 -3.73 17.94
CA ASP A 351 -3.86 -4.29 17.44
C ASP A 351 -4.15 -5.36 16.36
N PRO A 352 -3.65 -5.20 15.11
CA PRO A 352 -3.83 -6.20 14.06
C PRO A 352 -3.20 -7.55 14.38
N SER A 353 -2.28 -7.64 15.35
CA SER A 353 -1.61 -8.87 15.73
C SER A 353 -0.96 -9.55 14.53
N PHE A 354 -0.02 -8.87 13.88
CA PHE A 354 0.76 -9.42 12.78
C PHE A 354 1.63 -10.60 13.25
N VAL A 355 1.94 -11.54 12.36
CA VAL A 355 2.80 -12.70 12.67
C VAL A 355 4.19 -12.23 13.08
N ASP A 356 4.85 -11.39 12.26
CA ASP A 356 6.17 -10.84 12.56
C ASP A 356 6.46 -9.55 11.76
N ALA A 357 5.74 -8.47 12.07
CA ALA A 357 5.88 -7.19 11.38
C ALA A 357 7.31 -6.62 11.39
N ALA A 358 8.10 -6.92 12.43
CA ALA A 358 9.48 -6.46 12.54
C ALA A 358 10.41 -7.10 11.50
N ASN A 359 10.02 -8.24 10.92
CA ASN A 359 10.74 -8.93 9.86
C ASN A 359 9.96 -8.92 8.52
N GLY A 360 8.93 -8.08 8.40
CA GLY A 360 8.18 -7.89 7.16
C GLY A 360 7.01 -8.85 6.95
N ASP A 361 6.69 -9.69 7.94
CA ASP A 361 5.52 -10.59 7.88
C ASP A 361 4.28 -9.93 8.48
N TYR A 362 3.43 -9.41 7.59
CA TYR A 362 2.19 -8.71 7.94
C TYR A 362 0.95 -9.62 7.85
N HIS A 363 1.11 -10.94 7.74
CA HIS A 363 -0.01 -11.85 7.85
C HIS A 363 -0.64 -11.72 9.25
N LEU A 364 -1.96 -11.88 9.32
CA LEU A 364 -2.67 -11.78 10.59
C LEU A 364 -2.48 -13.07 11.40
N GLN A 365 -2.14 -12.96 12.68
CA GLN A 365 -2.06 -14.15 13.54
C GLN A 365 -3.41 -14.86 13.60
N SER A 366 -3.37 -16.19 13.47
CA SER A 366 -4.55 -17.04 13.58
C SER A 366 -4.25 -18.27 14.42
N THR A 367 -5.11 -18.55 15.39
CA THR A 367 -5.00 -19.73 16.25
C THR A 367 -5.20 -21.06 15.50
N VAL A 368 -5.72 -21.01 14.27
CA VAL A 368 -5.97 -22.18 13.43
C VAL A 368 -5.08 -22.25 12.19
N GLY A 369 -4.48 -21.13 11.78
CA GLY A 369 -3.51 -21.10 10.67
C GLY A 369 -3.31 -19.71 10.07
N ALA A 370 -2.10 -19.16 10.17
CA ALA A 370 -1.61 -18.02 9.39
C ALA A 370 -0.62 -18.55 8.33
N TRP A 371 -0.54 -17.88 7.18
CA TRP A 371 0.40 -18.26 6.13
C TRP A 371 1.84 -18.09 6.60
N ASP A 372 2.70 -19.05 6.25
CA ASP A 372 4.14 -19.02 6.48
C ASP A 372 4.85 -19.20 5.14
N GLU A 373 5.49 -18.13 4.67
CA GLU A 373 6.17 -18.08 3.36
C GLU A 373 7.33 -19.09 3.26
N ASN A 374 7.97 -19.42 4.39
CA ASN A 374 9.12 -20.34 4.40
C ASN A 374 8.73 -21.79 4.10
N THR A 375 7.53 -22.20 4.53
CA THR A 375 7.02 -23.55 4.36
C THR A 375 5.92 -23.65 3.31
N GLU A 376 5.40 -22.51 2.84
CA GLU A 376 4.23 -22.40 1.95
C GLU A 376 3.01 -23.15 2.54
N THR A 377 2.84 -23.05 3.87
CA THR A 377 1.74 -23.71 4.60
C THR A 377 1.14 -22.82 5.68
N PHE A 378 -0.05 -23.19 6.17
CA PHE A 378 -0.71 -22.51 7.28
C PHE A 378 -0.26 -23.09 8.63
N LEU A 379 0.27 -22.24 9.50
CA LEU A 379 0.75 -22.60 10.84
C LEU A 379 -0.04 -21.84 11.93
N PRO A 380 -0.43 -22.50 13.03
CA PRO A 380 -1.16 -21.85 14.11
C PRO A 380 -0.27 -20.84 14.85
N SER A 381 -0.80 -19.64 15.05
CA SER A 381 -0.21 -18.56 15.84
C SER A 381 -0.66 -18.58 17.30
N ALA A 382 -0.01 -17.77 18.14
CA ALA A 382 -0.34 -17.66 19.57
C ALA A 382 -1.65 -16.92 19.85
N ASN A 383 -2.05 -15.99 18.97
CA ASN A 383 -3.25 -15.17 19.13
C ASN A 383 -4.17 -15.27 17.92
N GLN A 384 -5.39 -14.76 18.07
CA GLN A 384 -6.34 -14.55 16.98
C GLN A 384 -6.43 -13.05 16.70
N SER A 385 -6.03 -12.64 15.50
CA SER A 385 -6.13 -11.25 15.07
C SER A 385 -7.59 -10.78 15.04
N PRO A 386 -7.87 -9.54 15.46
CA PRO A 386 -9.20 -8.96 15.34
C PRO A 386 -9.53 -8.54 13.90
N GLY A 387 -8.57 -8.57 12.96
CA GLY A 387 -8.75 -8.24 11.55
C GLY A 387 -9.19 -9.40 10.65
N ILE A 388 -9.32 -10.61 11.20
CA ILE A 388 -9.78 -11.79 10.47
C ILE A 388 -11.31 -11.78 10.36
N ASP A 389 -11.84 -12.08 9.17
CA ASP A 389 -13.25 -12.06 8.79
C ASP A 389 -13.95 -10.72 9.11
N ARG A 390 -13.46 -9.62 8.52
CA ARG A 390 -13.80 -8.24 8.91
C ARG A 390 -13.98 -7.23 7.78
N GLY A 391 -13.66 -7.55 6.53
CA GLY A 391 -13.86 -6.61 5.40
C GLY A 391 -15.33 -6.33 5.09
N ASP A 392 -15.67 -5.68 3.99
CA ASP A 392 -17.07 -5.41 3.64
C ASP A 392 -17.82 -6.75 3.41
N PRO A 393 -18.97 -7.01 4.07
CA PRO A 393 -19.80 -8.18 3.79
C PRO A 393 -20.31 -8.27 2.33
N GLY A 394 -20.25 -7.17 1.57
CA GLY A 394 -20.56 -7.13 0.15
C GLY A 394 -19.47 -7.71 -0.76
N ASP A 395 -18.24 -7.85 -0.25
CA ASP A 395 -17.10 -8.30 -1.05
C ASP A 395 -17.07 -9.81 -1.21
N ALA A 396 -16.54 -10.26 -2.34
CA ALA A 396 -16.33 -11.68 -2.58
C ALA A 396 -15.12 -12.17 -1.77
N VAL A 397 -15.25 -13.33 -1.12
CA VAL A 397 -14.15 -13.98 -0.36
C VAL A 397 -12.91 -14.36 -1.20
N GLY A 398 -13.00 -14.25 -2.53
CA GLY A 398 -11.85 -14.47 -3.42
C GLY A 398 -11.22 -15.85 -3.24
N LEU A 399 -9.89 -15.86 -3.04
CA LEU A 399 -9.07 -17.06 -2.89
C LEU A 399 -8.81 -17.44 -1.43
N GLU A 400 -9.46 -16.78 -0.46
CA GLU A 400 -9.20 -17.05 0.95
C GLU A 400 -9.48 -18.52 1.33
N PRO A 401 -8.57 -19.17 2.10
CA PRO A 401 -8.70 -20.57 2.48
C PRO A 401 -9.89 -20.79 3.42
N VAL A 402 -10.57 -21.93 3.26
CA VAL A 402 -11.64 -22.35 4.18
C VAL A 402 -11.02 -22.86 5.49
N THR A 403 -11.45 -22.42 6.67
CA THR A 403 -12.60 -21.55 6.98
C THR A 403 -12.25 -20.06 7.04
N ASN A 404 -13.11 -19.21 6.46
CA ASN A 404 -12.93 -17.77 6.22
C ASN A 404 -14.18 -16.93 6.56
N GLY A 405 -15.04 -17.44 7.46
CA GLY A 405 -16.21 -16.69 7.95
C GLY A 405 -17.25 -16.23 6.90
N ASN A 406 -17.12 -16.62 5.63
CA ASN A 406 -17.77 -15.97 4.48
C ASN A 406 -17.51 -14.45 4.36
N ARG A 407 -16.35 -13.97 4.82
CA ARG A 407 -16.01 -12.54 4.82
C ARG A 407 -14.51 -12.38 4.72
N ILE A 408 -14.02 -11.54 3.83
CA ILE A 408 -12.57 -11.34 3.69
C ILE A 408 -11.93 -10.82 4.98
N ASN A 409 -10.66 -11.17 5.17
CA ASN A 409 -9.78 -10.55 6.13
C ASN A 409 -9.47 -9.10 5.73
N LEU A 410 -9.03 -8.29 6.68
CA LEU A 410 -8.52 -6.94 6.41
C LEU A 410 -7.04 -6.97 5.99
N GLY A 411 -6.61 -5.94 5.27
CA GLY A 411 -5.22 -5.69 4.91
C GLY A 411 -4.77 -6.38 3.62
N ALA A 412 -3.47 -6.32 3.34
CA ALA A 412 -2.82 -6.75 2.09
C ALA A 412 -3.23 -8.14 1.60
N TYR A 413 -3.47 -9.08 2.52
CA TYR A 413 -3.77 -10.47 2.19
C TYR A 413 -5.28 -10.77 2.15
N GLY A 414 -6.15 -9.81 2.46
CA GLY A 414 -7.60 -9.98 2.35
C GLY A 414 -8.02 -10.36 0.93
N GLY A 415 -8.81 -11.41 0.78
CA GLY A 415 -9.25 -11.94 -0.51
C GLY A 415 -8.21 -12.81 -1.26
N THR A 416 -7.00 -12.99 -0.73
CA THR A 416 -5.92 -13.75 -1.39
C THR A 416 -5.81 -15.18 -0.88
N ALA A 417 -5.00 -16.00 -1.57
CA ALA A 417 -4.73 -17.38 -1.17
C ALA A 417 -3.90 -17.50 0.12
N GLU A 418 -3.29 -16.40 0.57
CA GLU A 418 -2.40 -16.33 1.73
C GLU A 418 -3.11 -15.75 2.97
N ALA A 419 -4.39 -15.39 2.84
CA ALA A 419 -5.21 -14.90 3.94
C ALA A 419 -5.26 -15.92 5.10
N SER A 420 -5.05 -15.44 6.32
CA SER A 420 -5.12 -16.27 7.52
C SER A 420 -6.51 -16.88 7.74
N MET A 421 -6.55 -18.11 8.23
CA MET A 421 -7.80 -18.85 8.45
C MET A 421 -8.51 -18.40 9.73
N SER A 422 -9.82 -18.65 9.83
CA SER A 422 -10.61 -18.45 11.04
C SER A 422 -11.15 -19.77 11.60
N PRO A 423 -11.51 -19.84 12.90
CA PRO A 423 -12.16 -21.02 13.47
C PRO A 423 -13.48 -21.36 12.76
N THR A 424 -13.89 -22.63 12.79
CA THR A 424 -15.14 -23.08 12.14
C THR A 424 -16.41 -22.53 12.79
N GLN A 425 -16.30 -21.97 14.00
CA GLN A 425 -17.40 -21.33 14.74
C GLN A 425 -16.87 -20.14 15.53
N PHE A 426 -17.54 -18.99 15.44
CA PHE A 426 -17.18 -17.80 16.21
C PHE A 426 -18.33 -16.81 16.33
N ILE A 427 -18.17 -15.86 17.25
CA ILE A 427 -18.94 -14.60 17.32
C ILE A 427 -17.92 -13.46 17.37
N LEU A 428 -18.25 -12.34 16.74
CA LEU A 428 -17.38 -11.20 16.60
C LEU A 428 -18.17 -9.91 16.80
N PHE A 429 -17.74 -9.06 17.75
CA PHE A 429 -18.38 -7.76 17.99
C PHE A 429 -18.01 -6.73 16.91
N ASN A 430 -19.02 -6.00 16.43
CA ASN A 430 -18.87 -4.91 15.47
C ASN A 430 -19.21 -3.53 16.09
N ALA A 431 -20.13 -3.49 17.06
CA ALA A 431 -20.50 -2.27 17.79
C ALA A 431 -21.14 -2.60 19.16
N PRO A 432 -21.06 -1.70 20.16
CA PRO A 432 -20.35 -0.43 20.16
C PRO A 432 -18.82 -0.60 20.10
N LEU A 433 -18.09 0.49 19.86
CA LEU A 433 -16.62 0.44 19.86
C LEU A 433 -16.08 0.24 21.27
N ALA A 434 -15.03 -0.56 21.39
CA ALA A 434 -14.20 -0.59 22.60
C ALA A 434 -13.70 0.84 22.93
N GLY A 435 -13.66 1.18 24.23
CA GLY A 435 -13.23 2.49 24.72
C GLY A 435 -14.23 3.63 24.47
N SER A 436 -15.36 3.39 23.78
CA SER A 436 -16.38 4.41 23.60
C SER A 436 -17.05 4.80 24.91
N THR A 437 -17.65 5.99 24.94
CA THR A 437 -18.51 6.43 26.04
C THR A 437 -19.96 6.42 25.55
N LEU A 438 -20.79 5.57 26.14
CA LEU A 438 -22.22 5.52 25.87
C LEU A 438 -22.96 6.49 26.78
N ILE A 439 -24.05 7.08 26.32
CA ILE A 439 -24.80 8.08 27.09
C ILE A 439 -26.08 7.44 27.64
N HIS A 440 -26.41 7.73 28.91
CA HIS A 440 -27.66 7.29 29.51
C HIS A 440 -28.88 7.72 28.69
N GLY A 441 -29.82 6.81 28.51
CA GLY A 441 -31.06 7.04 27.77
C GLY A 441 -30.92 6.91 26.25
N ASP A 442 -29.69 6.86 25.72
CA ASP A 442 -29.47 6.61 24.30
C ASP A 442 -29.88 5.20 23.92
N LEU A 443 -30.42 5.09 22.70
CA LEU A 443 -30.65 3.83 22.04
C LEU A 443 -29.38 3.45 21.27
N VAL A 444 -28.63 2.48 21.81
CA VAL A 444 -27.37 1.99 21.23
C VAL A 444 -27.65 0.68 20.51
N GLU A 445 -27.18 0.56 19.27
CA GLU A 445 -27.21 -0.72 18.55
C GLU A 445 -25.97 -1.54 18.91
N ILE A 446 -26.20 -2.70 19.52
CA ILE A 446 -25.19 -3.75 19.68
C ILE A 446 -25.19 -4.53 18.37
N ARG A 447 -24.04 -4.62 17.69
CA ARG A 447 -23.88 -5.35 16.43
C ARG A 447 -22.82 -6.41 16.53
N TRP A 448 -23.06 -7.55 15.90
CA TRP A 448 -22.11 -8.65 15.84
C TRP A 448 -22.20 -9.40 14.51
N SER A 449 -21.19 -10.22 14.24
CA SER A 449 -21.19 -11.22 13.18
C SER A 449 -20.98 -12.59 13.82
N SER A 450 -21.58 -13.62 13.27
CA SER A 450 -21.37 -15.00 13.71
C SER A 450 -21.14 -15.91 12.50
N PHE A 451 -20.45 -17.02 12.72
CA PHE A 451 -20.24 -18.04 11.69
C PHE A 451 -20.32 -19.43 12.29
N GLY A 452 -20.88 -20.38 11.52
CA GLY A 452 -20.97 -21.78 11.92
C GLY A 452 -21.91 -22.05 13.10
N LEU A 453 -22.78 -21.11 13.46
CA LEU A 453 -23.73 -21.23 14.57
C LEU A 453 -25.16 -21.47 14.09
N THR A 454 -25.96 -22.07 14.98
CA THR A 454 -27.42 -22.19 14.85
C THR A 454 -28.06 -21.70 16.14
N GLY A 455 -29.35 -21.36 16.08
CA GLY A 455 -30.11 -20.95 17.25
C GLY A 455 -29.99 -19.46 17.55
N ASN A 456 -30.09 -19.12 18.83
CA ASN A 456 -30.15 -17.75 19.34
C ASN A 456 -28.89 -17.43 20.16
N VAL A 457 -28.75 -16.16 20.55
CA VAL A 457 -27.67 -15.69 21.43
C VAL A 457 -28.23 -15.04 22.70
N ASP A 458 -27.44 -15.09 23.77
CA ASP A 458 -27.63 -14.29 24.98
C ASP A 458 -26.69 -13.08 24.94
N ILE A 459 -27.17 -11.91 25.35
CA ILE A 459 -26.39 -10.69 25.54
C ILE A 459 -26.30 -10.40 27.03
N GLU A 460 -25.09 -10.21 27.51
CA GLU A 460 -24.80 -9.98 28.91
C GLU A 460 -23.94 -8.74 29.13
N LEU A 461 -24.09 -8.12 30.30
CA LEU A 461 -23.37 -6.92 30.72
C LEU A 461 -22.59 -7.20 32.02
N SER A 462 -21.33 -6.79 32.04
CA SER A 462 -20.50 -6.70 33.24
C SER A 462 -20.31 -5.24 33.63
N SER A 463 -20.42 -4.95 34.94
CA SER A 463 -20.11 -3.64 35.53
C SER A 463 -18.71 -3.56 36.15
N THR A 464 -17.89 -4.59 35.94
CA THR A 464 -16.54 -4.74 36.49
C THR A 464 -15.52 -5.07 35.40
N GLY A 465 -15.83 -4.69 34.16
CA GLY A 465 -15.00 -4.92 32.98
C GLY A 465 -15.06 -6.35 32.42
N ALA A 466 -14.17 -6.63 31.48
CA ALA A 466 -14.19 -7.85 30.65
C ALA A 466 -13.98 -9.17 31.43
N ALA A 467 -13.44 -9.11 32.64
CA ALA A 467 -13.28 -10.28 33.51
C ALA A 467 -14.60 -10.76 34.16
N GLY A 468 -15.66 -9.96 34.06
CA GLY A 468 -16.93 -10.24 34.72
C GLY A 468 -16.92 -9.93 36.23
N PRO A 469 -17.94 -10.37 36.98
CA PRO A 469 -19.04 -11.24 36.53
C PRO A 469 -20.00 -10.57 35.53
N PHE A 470 -20.59 -11.39 34.66
CA PHE A 470 -21.59 -10.96 33.69
C PHE A 470 -23.01 -11.21 34.21
N THR A 471 -23.92 -10.31 33.85
CA THR A 471 -25.35 -10.37 34.17
C THR A 471 -26.17 -10.27 32.90
N MET A 472 -27.29 -10.98 32.85
CA MET A 472 -28.14 -11.03 31.65
C MET A 472 -28.69 -9.63 31.32
N LEU A 473 -28.42 -9.17 30.09
CA LEU A 473 -29.00 -7.96 29.52
C LEU A 473 -30.20 -8.31 28.65
N GLU A 474 -30.04 -9.28 27.76
CA GLU A 474 -31.11 -9.85 26.92
C GLU A 474 -30.88 -11.35 26.74
N ALA A 475 -31.92 -12.16 26.93
CA ALA A 475 -31.82 -13.60 26.80
C ALA A 475 -32.47 -14.09 25.51
N ASN A 476 -31.84 -15.06 24.84
CA ASN A 476 -32.39 -15.82 23.73
C ASN A 476 -32.88 -14.91 22.58
N THR A 477 -32.12 -13.86 22.24
CA THR A 477 -32.38 -13.02 21.06
C THR A 477 -31.94 -13.74 19.79
N ALA A 478 -32.57 -13.41 18.66
CA ALA A 478 -32.18 -14.00 17.38
C ALA A 478 -30.71 -13.67 17.06
N ASP A 479 -30.01 -14.63 16.45
CA ASP A 479 -28.66 -14.42 15.90
C ASP A 479 -28.76 -13.77 14.51
N ASP A 480 -29.28 -12.54 14.45
CA ASP A 480 -29.48 -11.76 13.21
C ASP A 480 -28.52 -10.57 13.07
N GLY A 481 -27.55 -10.47 13.99
CA GLY A 481 -26.43 -9.53 13.93
C GLY A 481 -26.68 -8.18 14.59
N SER A 482 -27.87 -7.90 15.13
CA SER A 482 -28.08 -6.67 15.91
C SER A 482 -29.14 -6.72 17.00
N TYR A 483 -28.96 -5.86 18.01
CA TYR A 483 -29.92 -5.65 19.10
C TYR A 483 -29.86 -4.20 19.57
N PHE A 484 -31.02 -3.55 19.68
CA PHE A 484 -31.12 -2.19 20.19
C PHE A 484 -31.29 -2.17 21.70
N TRP A 485 -30.31 -1.60 22.39
CA TRP A 485 -30.28 -1.47 23.84
C TRP A 485 -30.44 -0.02 24.27
N THR A 486 -31.40 0.25 25.16
CA THR A 486 -31.48 1.56 25.84
C THR A 486 -30.57 1.57 27.05
N VAL A 487 -29.55 2.44 27.03
CA VAL A 487 -28.56 2.54 28.12
C VAL A 487 -29.24 3.01 29.40
N SER A 488 -29.35 2.13 30.38
CA SER A 488 -30.08 2.40 31.62
C SER A 488 -29.41 3.51 32.44
N GLY A 489 -30.19 4.50 32.88
CA GLY A 489 -29.71 5.53 33.82
C GLY A 489 -29.39 4.99 35.23
N ALA A 490 -29.61 3.70 35.49
CA ALA A 490 -29.17 3.03 36.72
C ALA A 490 -27.69 2.62 36.67
N LEU A 491 -27.06 2.66 35.49
CA LEU A 491 -25.63 2.44 35.37
C LEU A 491 -24.86 3.60 36.03
N VAL A 492 -23.76 3.27 36.68
CA VAL A 492 -22.87 4.26 37.29
C VAL A 492 -22.02 4.90 36.18
N ALA A 493 -22.10 6.22 36.09
CA ALA A 493 -21.28 7.02 35.18
C ALA A 493 -19.78 6.87 35.47
N GLY A 494 -18.97 6.83 34.42
CA GLY A 494 -17.52 6.63 34.49
C GLY A 494 -17.09 5.21 34.89
N GLY A 495 -18.03 4.26 35.01
CA GLY A 495 -17.71 2.85 35.26
C GLY A 495 -17.10 2.16 34.02
N GLU A 496 -16.35 1.09 34.25
CA GLU A 496 -15.81 0.22 33.19
C GLU A 496 -16.76 -0.95 32.95
N TYR A 497 -17.50 -0.89 31.85
CA TYR A 497 -18.45 -1.92 31.45
C TYR A 497 -17.90 -2.80 30.34
N ALA A 498 -18.39 -4.03 30.24
CA ALA A 498 -18.12 -4.92 29.12
C ALA A 498 -19.40 -5.65 28.69
N LEU A 499 -19.56 -5.86 27.39
CA LEU A 499 -20.62 -6.68 26.82
C LEU A 499 -20.07 -8.06 26.46
N ARG A 500 -20.91 -9.08 26.61
CA ARG A 500 -20.63 -10.44 26.17
C ARG A 500 -21.80 -10.97 25.37
N ILE A 501 -21.52 -11.61 24.25
CA ILE A 501 -22.50 -12.36 23.46
C ILE A 501 -22.12 -13.83 23.52
N VAL A 502 -23.06 -14.70 23.86
CA VAL A 502 -22.85 -16.15 23.98
C VAL A 502 -23.88 -16.88 23.14
N SER A 503 -23.46 -17.90 22.39
CA SER A 503 -24.42 -18.78 21.71
C SER A 503 -25.20 -19.64 22.70
N VAL A 504 -26.52 -19.70 22.55
CA VAL A 504 -27.39 -20.54 23.38
C VAL A 504 -27.14 -22.03 23.14
N ASP A 505 -27.00 -22.42 21.88
CA ASP A 505 -26.79 -23.82 21.47
C ASP A 505 -25.32 -24.26 21.60
N PHE A 506 -24.38 -23.30 21.52
CA PHE A 506 -22.94 -23.54 21.64
C PHE A 506 -22.31 -22.63 22.72
N PRO A 507 -22.55 -22.84 24.03
CA PRO A 507 -22.15 -21.90 25.09
C PRO A 507 -20.64 -21.68 25.26
N ALA A 508 -19.79 -22.46 24.58
CA ALA A 508 -18.34 -22.24 24.54
C ALA A 508 -17.94 -21.20 23.48
N VAL A 509 -18.84 -20.84 22.55
CA VAL A 509 -18.63 -19.82 21.53
C VAL A 509 -19.20 -18.51 22.07
N GLU A 510 -18.30 -17.63 22.50
CA GLU A 510 -18.62 -16.31 23.03
C GLU A 510 -17.73 -15.24 22.38
N ALA A 511 -18.22 -14.01 22.38
CA ALA A 511 -17.43 -12.81 22.13
C ALA A 511 -17.51 -11.91 23.36
N ILE A 512 -16.42 -11.24 23.70
CA ILE A 512 -16.38 -10.22 24.76
C ILE A 512 -15.86 -8.92 24.15
N LEU A 513 -16.63 -7.85 24.31
CA LEU A 513 -16.19 -6.52 23.93
C LEU A 513 -15.25 -5.97 25.01
N ALA A 514 -14.11 -5.41 24.59
CA ALA A 514 -13.24 -4.66 25.50
C ALA A 514 -13.98 -3.46 26.13
N THR A 515 -13.46 -2.91 27.23
CA THR A 515 -14.26 -2.05 28.10
C THR A 515 -14.76 -0.76 27.44
N PHE A 516 -15.95 -0.31 27.83
CA PHE A 516 -16.53 0.98 27.47
C PHE A 516 -17.00 1.74 28.72
N ALA A 517 -17.15 3.05 28.60
CA ALA A 517 -17.64 3.91 29.67
C ALA A 517 -19.10 4.29 29.45
N VAL A 518 -19.76 4.71 30.53
CA VAL A 518 -21.11 5.29 30.47
C VAL A 518 -21.08 6.70 31.06
N SER A 519 -21.81 7.64 30.46
CA SER A 519 -21.93 9.03 30.92
C SER A 519 -23.39 9.41 31.16
N PRO A 520 -23.70 10.34 32.09
CA PRO A 520 -25.00 10.99 32.13
C PRO A 520 -25.28 11.71 30.80
N PRO A 521 -26.55 11.99 30.47
CA PRO A 521 -26.86 12.81 29.31
C PRO A 521 -26.24 14.19 29.50
N VAL A 522 -25.65 14.73 28.43
CA VAL A 522 -25.18 16.11 28.47
C VAL A 522 -26.40 17.01 28.37
N SER A 523 -26.80 17.58 29.50
CA SER A 523 -27.94 18.48 29.60
C SER A 523 -27.54 19.93 29.79
N ASP A 524 -26.26 20.22 29.93
CA ASP A 524 -25.75 21.53 30.34
C ASP A 524 -24.76 22.02 29.29
N TYR A 525 -25.11 23.16 28.69
CA TYR A 525 -24.38 23.77 27.60
C TYR A 525 -23.94 25.18 27.97
N TYR A 526 -22.77 25.60 27.52
CA TYR A 526 -22.14 26.85 27.93
C TYR A 526 -21.82 27.71 26.72
N ILE A 527 -22.23 28.98 26.80
CA ILE A 527 -21.96 30.01 25.81
C ILE A 527 -21.33 31.20 26.52
N ASN A 528 -20.31 31.77 25.91
CA ASN A 528 -19.76 33.07 26.29
C ASN A 528 -19.45 33.87 25.02
N ILE A 529 -19.34 35.19 25.09
CA ILE A 529 -18.95 35.99 23.93
C ILE A 529 -17.50 35.70 23.51
N ASP A 530 -17.22 35.78 22.22
CA ASP A 530 -15.85 35.74 21.70
C ASP A 530 -15.08 37.00 22.14
N SER A 531 -13.80 36.80 22.45
CA SER A 531 -12.89 37.80 22.98
C SER A 531 -13.43 38.54 24.22
N ASP A 532 -14.09 37.82 25.12
CA ASP A 532 -14.55 38.35 26.41
C ASP A 532 -13.38 39.02 27.16
N PRO A 533 -13.44 40.36 27.37
CA PRO A 533 -12.34 41.11 27.95
C PRO A 533 -12.23 40.96 29.46
N ASN A 534 -13.23 40.41 30.16
CA ASN A 534 -13.24 40.32 31.62
C ASN A 534 -13.94 39.06 32.15
N LEU A 535 -13.25 37.93 32.20
CA LEU A 535 -13.80 36.69 32.77
C LEU A 535 -14.16 36.76 34.27
N GLY A 536 -13.86 37.86 34.97
CA GLY A 536 -14.10 38.02 36.39
C GLY A 536 -15.55 38.36 36.77
N ASP A 537 -16.38 38.77 35.82
CA ASP A 537 -17.83 39.01 36.02
C ASP A 537 -18.72 37.88 35.51
N ASN A 538 -18.14 36.88 34.82
CA ASN A 538 -18.85 35.70 34.36
C ASN A 538 -19.41 34.86 35.51
N VAL A 539 -20.63 34.36 35.31
CA VAL A 539 -21.35 33.57 36.31
C VAL A 539 -21.24 32.08 36.02
N TYR A 540 -21.22 31.70 34.73
CA TYR A 540 -21.32 30.31 34.30
C TYR A 540 -20.08 29.77 33.60
N THR A 541 -19.26 30.65 33.03
CA THR A 541 -18.11 30.31 32.19
C THR A 541 -16.81 30.84 32.78
N THR A 542 -15.71 30.15 32.49
CA THR A 542 -14.36 30.48 32.97
C THR A 542 -13.39 30.81 31.83
N ALA A 543 -13.88 30.87 30.60
CA ALA A 543 -13.12 31.17 29.40
C ALA A 543 -13.99 31.97 28.41
N THR A 544 -13.35 32.65 27.46
CA THR A 544 -14.04 33.30 26.35
C THR A 544 -14.69 32.26 25.43
N GLY A 545 -15.77 32.64 24.75
CA GLY A 545 -16.43 31.76 23.79
C GLY A 545 -15.63 31.58 22.51
N SER A 546 -15.74 30.41 21.90
CA SER A 546 -15.31 30.15 20.52
C SER A 546 -16.26 29.13 19.90
N ASP A 547 -16.78 29.37 18.70
CA ASP A 547 -17.63 28.39 17.99
C ASP A 547 -16.86 27.13 17.55
N ALA A 548 -15.53 27.10 17.76
CA ALA A 548 -14.72 25.88 17.64
C ALA A 548 -14.68 25.02 18.92
N ASN A 549 -15.18 25.55 20.06
CA ASN A 549 -15.27 24.81 21.32
C ASN A 549 -16.48 23.87 21.34
N ASP A 550 -16.46 22.87 22.22
CA ASP A 550 -17.55 21.90 22.37
C ASP A 550 -18.81 22.45 23.06
N GLY A 551 -18.72 23.54 23.84
CA GLY A 551 -19.85 24.09 24.57
C GLY A 551 -20.36 23.21 25.72
N LEU A 552 -19.64 22.16 26.12
CA LEU A 552 -20.10 21.17 27.11
C LEU A 552 -19.55 21.45 28.53
N SER A 553 -18.69 22.45 28.68
CA SER A 553 -18.15 22.86 29.97
C SER A 553 -17.97 24.38 30.08
N ALA A 554 -17.92 24.87 31.32
CA ALA A 554 -17.61 26.27 31.61
C ALA A 554 -16.25 26.74 31.04
N ALA A 555 -15.29 25.83 30.85
CA ALA A 555 -13.96 26.15 30.34
C ALA A 555 -13.85 26.13 28.82
N THR A 556 -14.84 25.56 28.13
CA THR A 556 -14.90 25.44 26.66
C THR A 556 -16.26 25.94 26.13
N PRO A 557 -16.68 27.19 26.43
CA PRO A 557 -17.97 27.68 25.97
C PRO A 557 -17.96 27.97 24.46
N MET A 558 -19.09 27.75 23.79
CA MET A 558 -19.29 28.20 22.40
C MET A 558 -19.47 29.72 22.35
N ALA A 559 -19.19 30.36 21.21
CA ALA A 559 -19.34 31.81 21.07
C ALA A 559 -20.80 32.23 20.83
N THR A 560 -21.60 31.36 20.21
CA THR A 560 -22.97 31.70 19.80
C THR A 560 -23.98 30.58 20.07
N LEU A 561 -25.21 30.97 20.42
CA LEU A 561 -26.34 30.04 20.52
C LEU A 561 -26.69 29.41 19.17
N GLY A 562 -26.44 30.13 18.07
CA GLY A 562 -26.64 29.61 16.72
C GLY A 562 -25.72 28.44 16.42
N ALA A 563 -24.43 28.54 16.76
CA ALA A 563 -23.48 27.43 16.62
C ALA A 563 -23.87 26.25 17.52
N LEU A 564 -24.28 26.52 18.75
CA LEU A 564 -24.73 25.49 19.68
C LEU A 564 -25.94 24.68 19.16
N LEU A 565 -26.96 25.38 18.63
CA LEU A 565 -28.14 24.73 18.05
C LEU A 565 -27.89 24.07 16.69
N ALA A 566 -26.79 24.44 16.02
CA ALA A 566 -26.34 23.74 14.82
C ALA A 566 -25.57 22.46 15.16
N ALA A 567 -24.84 22.46 16.28
CA ALA A 567 -24.06 21.33 16.76
C ALA A 567 -24.89 20.31 17.56
N TYR A 568 -25.91 20.75 18.31
CA TYR A 568 -26.68 19.92 19.23
C TYR A 568 -28.19 20.09 19.06
N ASP A 569 -28.91 18.97 19.13
CA ASP A 569 -30.37 18.90 19.16
C ASP A 569 -30.88 18.86 20.61
N LEU A 570 -31.11 20.05 21.19
CA LEU A 570 -31.52 20.22 22.59
C LEU A 570 -32.87 19.55 22.89
N LYS A 571 -32.91 18.74 23.95
CA LYS A 571 -34.08 18.00 24.42
C LYS A 571 -34.76 18.69 25.61
N PRO A 572 -36.04 18.37 25.89
CA PRO A 572 -36.70 18.86 27.10
C PRO A 572 -35.92 18.46 28.36
N GLY A 573 -35.43 19.45 29.11
CA GLY A 573 -34.59 19.25 30.29
C GLY A 573 -33.19 19.84 30.15
N ASP A 574 -32.75 20.12 28.92
CA ASP A 574 -31.45 20.73 28.65
C ASP A 574 -31.45 22.22 29.05
N ARG A 575 -30.29 22.68 29.48
CA ARG A 575 -30.02 24.00 30.02
C ARG A 575 -28.86 24.61 29.25
N VAL A 576 -29.08 25.81 28.74
CA VAL A 576 -28.01 26.60 28.11
C VAL A 576 -27.69 27.76 29.05
N PHE A 577 -26.47 27.77 29.57
CA PHE A 577 -25.91 28.82 30.38
C PHE A 577 -25.17 29.79 29.47
N ILE A 578 -25.58 31.06 29.51
CA ILE A 578 -25.06 32.09 28.61
C ILE A 578 -24.49 33.21 29.47
N ASP A 579 -23.18 33.43 29.37
CA ASP A 579 -22.54 34.68 29.75
C ASP A 579 -22.43 35.58 28.52
N VAL A 580 -22.58 36.88 28.70
CA VAL A 580 -22.59 37.88 27.62
C VAL A 580 -21.42 38.86 27.73
N GLY A 581 -20.44 38.55 28.61
CA GLY A 581 -19.42 39.46 29.11
C GLY A 581 -19.94 40.59 29.98
#